data_AF-A0A7V2KPK5-F1
#
_entry.id   AF-A0A7V2KPK5-F1
#
_cell.length_a   1.000
_cell.length_b   1.000
_cell.length_c   1.000
_cell.angle_alpha   90.00
_cell.angle_beta   90.00
_cell.angle_gamma   90.00
#
_symmetry.space_group_name_H-M   'P 1'
#
loop_
_entity.id
_entity.type
_entity.pdbx_description
1 polymer ?
#
loop_
_entity_poly.entity_id
_entity_poly.type
_entity_poly.pdbx_seq_one_letter_code
_entity_poly.pdbx_strand_id
1 'polypeptide(L)' 'MVDLVERLKTEILVTFSAVGTELQRYGFDLTGSVGGWALKHPDAYQSLVREYAEVGCDILFAAGVQGTRFRLES' A
#
# COMPACT_ATOMS: atom_id res chain seq x y z
N MET A 1 2.14 -17.62 -15.93
CA MET A 1 1.51 -16.53 -15.16
C MET A 1 0.06 -16.93 -14.95
N VAL A 2 -0.41 -16.99 -13.71
CA VAL A 2 -1.81 -17.30 -13.43
C VAL A 2 -2.65 -16.06 -13.74
N ASP A 3 -3.79 -16.23 -14.41
CA ASP A 3 -4.69 -15.12 -14.74
C ASP A 3 -5.51 -14.71 -13.52
N LEU A 4 -5.42 -13.42 -13.14
CA LEU A 4 -6.17 -12.85 -12.03
C LEU A 4 -7.69 -12.97 -12.25
N VAL A 5 -8.16 -12.79 -13.49
CA VAL A 5 -9.60 -12.83 -13.82
C VAL A 5 -10.16 -14.24 -13.59
N GLU A 6 -9.41 -15.28 -13.90
CA GLU A 6 -9.84 -16.65 -13.66
C GLU A 6 -9.84 -17.00 -12.16
N ARG A 7 -8.84 -16.55 -11.39
CA ARG A 7 -8.83 -16.73 -9.93
C ARG A 7 -10.05 -16.10 -9.25
N LEU A 8 -10.42 -14.88 -9.66
CA LEU A 8 -11.59 -14.18 -9.11
C LEU A 8 -12.92 -14.93 -9.27
N LYS A 9 -13.00 -15.90 -10.20
CA LYS A 9 -14.21 -16.71 -10.40
C LYS A 9 -14.32 -17.88 -9.43
N THR A 10 -13.20 -18.33 -8.84
CA THR A 10 -13.15 -19.59 -8.07
C THR A 10 -12.77 -19.41 -6.61
N GLU A 11 -12.23 -18.26 -6.23
CA GLU A 11 -11.73 -18.02 -4.87
C GLU A 11 -11.94 -16.57 -4.42
N ILE A 12 -11.93 -16.38 -3.10
CA ILE A 12 -11.92 -15.06 -2.46
C ILE A 12 -10.47 -14.61 -2.35
N LEU A 13 -10.14 -13.47 -2.95
CA LEU A 13 -8.81 -12.87 -2.84
C LEU A 13 -8.78 -11.82 -1.73
N VAL A 14 -7.69 -11.80 -0.97
CA VAL A 14 -7.49 -10.86 0.14
C VAL A 14 -6.63 -9.69 -0.31
N THR A 15 -7.07 -8.47 0.00
CA THR A 15 -6.33 -7.23 -0.28
C THR A 15 -5.82 -6.61 1.02
N PHE A 16 -4.84 -5.72 0.88
CA PHE A 16 -4.30 -4.88 1.94
C PHE A 16 -5.37 -4.04 2.66
N SER A 17 -5.05 -3.58 3.88
CA SER A 17 -5.92 -2.73 4.71
C SER A 17 -5.75 -1.23 4.40
N ALA A 18 -6.37 -0.34 5.19
CA ALA A 18 -6.22 1.10 4.99
C ALA A 18 -4.77 1.57 5.23
N VAL A 19 -4.02 1.82 4.15
CA VAL A 19 -2.57 2.07 4.24
C VAL A 19 -2.21 3.34 5.00
N GLY A 20 -2.98 4.42 4.87
CA GLY A 20 -2.72 5.66 5.61
C GLY A 20 -2.75 5.47 7.13
N THR A 21 -3.73 4.70 7.65
CA THR A 21 -3.83 4.40 9.08
C THR A 21 -2.74 3.47 9.55
N GLU A 22 -2.37 2.45 8.76
CA GLU A 22 -1.22 1.60 9.10
C GLU A 22 0.09 2.38 9.12
N LEU A 23 0.29 3.31 8.18
CA LEU A 23 1.48 4.16 8.14
C LEU A 23 1.59 5.12 9.32
N GLN A 24 0.51 5.43 10.04
CA GLN A 24 0.61 6.22 11.27
C GLN A 24 1.46 5.52 12.33
N ARG A 25 1.48 4.19 12.35
CA ARG A 25 2.36 3.38 13.23
C ARG A 25 3.85 3.65 12.96
N TYR A 26 4.16 4.14 11.76
CA TYR A 26 5.50 4.51 11.30
C TYR A 26 5.73 6.03 11.31
N GLY A 27 4.82 6.82 11.89
CA GLY A 27 4.94 8.28 12.01
C GLY A 27 4.38 9.07 10.82
N PHE A 28 3.54 8.48 9.97
CA PHE A 28 2.85 9.21 8.91
C PHE A 28 1.75 10.13 9.47
N ASP A 29 1.68 11.36 8.93
CA ASP A 29 0.58 12.29 9.14
C ASP A 29 -0.54 11.99 8.14
N LEU A 30 -1.75 11.69 8.63
CA LEU A 30 -2.93 11.36 7.81
C LEU A 30 -3.34 12.47 6.84
N THR A 31 -2.92 13.71 7.07
CA THR A 31 -3.21 14.83 6.16
C THR A 31 -2.31 14.82 4.92
N GLY A 32 -1.15 14.16 5.00
CA GLY A 32 -0.12 14.15 3.97
C GLY A 32 -0.37 13.17 2.82
N SER A 33 0.57 13.14 1.87
CA SER A 33 0.57 12.19 0.76
C SER A 33 1.31 10.90 1.09
N VAL A 34 0.63 9.76 0.95
CA VAL A 34 1.24 8.43 1.11
C VAL A 34 2.39 8.24 0.11
N GLY A 35 2.18 8.61 -1.16
CA GLY A 35 3.24 8.53 -2.18
C GLY A 35 4.42 9.44 -1.89
N GLY A 36 4.16 10.69 -1.49
CA GLY A 36 5.22 11.62 -1.09
C GLY A 36 6.00 11.14 0.14
N TRP A 37 5.29 10.56 1.11
CA TRP A 37 5.91 10.02 2.32
C TRP A 37 6.74 8.77 2.04
N ALA A 38 6.25 7.85 1.19
CA ALA A 38 6.96 6.64 0.80
C ALA A 38 8.28 6.93 0.07
N LEU A 39 8.36 8.02 -0.70
CA LEU A 39 9.62 8.48 -1.31
C LEU A 39 10.66 8.92 -0.26
N LYS A 40 10.21 9.47 0.87
CA LYS A 40 11.07 9.94 1.97
C LYS A 40 11.40 8.82 2.97
N HIS A 41 10.54 7.81 3.08
CA HIS A 41 10.65 6.70 4.04
C HIS A 41 10.48 5.33 3.34
N PRO A 42 11.33 4.98 2.37
CA PRO A 42 11.16 3.79 1.56
C PRO A 42 11.19 2.50 2.39
N ASP A 43 12.03 2.42 3.42
CA ASP A 43 12.19 1.20 4.24
C ASP A 43 10.95 0.91 5.07
N ALA A 44 10.32 1.95 5.64
CA ALA A 44 9.09 1.81 6.41
C ALA A 44 7.93 1.37 5.51
N TYR A 45 7.81 1.95 4.32
CA TYR A 45 6.81 1.53 3.34
C TYR A 45 7.03 0.09 2.86
N GLN A 46 8.28 -0.29 2.56
CA GLN A 46 8.62 -1.67 2.18
C GLN A 46 8.31 -2.67 3.29
N SER A 47 8.55 -2.29 4.56
CA SER A 47 8.23 -3.12 5.72
C SER A 47 6.73 -3.39 5.81
N LEU A 48 5.90 -2.35 5.65
CA LEU A 48 4.44 -2.50 5.65
C LEU A 48 3.94 -3.37 4.48
N VAL A 49 4.47 -3.16 3.26
CA VAL A 49 4.08 -3.97 2.10
C VAL A 49 4.50 -5.43 2.28
N ARG A 50 5.65 -5.69 2.91
CA ARG A 50 6.11 -7.03 3.25
C ARG A 50 5.20 -7.70 4.28
N GLU A 51 4.78 -6.98 5.32
CA GLU A 51 3.82 -7.47 6.31
C GLU A 51 2.53 -7.96 5.63
N TYR A 52 1.97 -7.21 4.67
CA TYR A 52 0.80 -7.65 3.91
C TYR A 52 1.03 -8.95 3.13
N ALA A 53 2.19 -9.11 2.51
CA ALA A 53 2.53 -10.35 1.81
C ALA A 53 2.67 -11.53 2.78
N GLU A 54 3.29 -11.31 3.94
CA GLU A 54 3.50 -12.34 4.97
C GLU A 54 2.21 -12.81 5.63
N VAL A 55 1.22 -11.92 5.81
CA VAL A 55 -0.11 -12.28 6.33
C VAL A 55 -1.05 -12.85 5.26
N GLY A 56 -0.58 -13.01 4.02
CA GLY A 56 -1.31 -13.71 2.96
C GLY A 56 -2.21 -12.82 2.09
N CYS A 57 -1.95 -11.52 1.98
CA CYS A 57 -2.64 -10.70 0.98
C CYS A 57 -2.25 -11.13 -0.44
N ASP A 58 -3.25 -11.44 -1.27
CA ASP A 58 -3.08 -11.73 -2.70
C ASP A 58 -2.78 -10.47 -3.52
N ILE A 59 -3.29 -9.33 -3.05
CA ILE A 59 -3.16 -8.03 -3.72
C ILE A 59 -2.50 -7.06 -2.75
N LEU A 60 -1.42 -6.43 -3.21
CA LEU A 60 -0.62 -5.48 -2.43
C LEU A 60 -0.84 -4.05 -2.91
N PHE A 61 -0.66 -3.11 -1.98
CA PHE A 61 -0.81 -1.70 -2.27
C PHE A 61 0.44 -1.13 -2.93
N ALA A 62 0.26 -0.32 -3.96
CA ALA A 62 1.28 0.59 -4.48
C ALA A 62 1.02 2.01 -3.99
N ALA A 63 2.06 2.70 -3.51
CA ALA A 63 2.00 4.08 -2.96
C ALA A 63 1.71 5.17 -4.00
N GLY A 64 0.96 4.86 -5.06
CA GLY A 64 0.51 5.83 -6.05
C GLY A 64 -0.71 6.65 -5.62
N VAL A 65 -1.40 6.27 -4.54
CA VAL A 65 -2.53 7.05 -4.02
C VAL A 65 -2.04 8.43 -3.63
N GLN A 66 -2.64 9.46 -4.24
CA GLN A 66 -2.26 10.87 -4.08
C GLN A 66 -0.85 11.20 -4.59
N GLY A 67 -0.18 10.28 -5.30
CA GLY A 67 1.13 10.46 -5.92
C GLY A 67 1.10 11.34 -7.18
N THR A 68 0.47 12.50 -7.09
CA THR A 68 0.44 13.51 -8.16
C THR A 68 1.40 14.64 -7.82
N ARG A 69 1.95 15.32 -8.83
CA ARG A 69 2.84 16.48 -8.63
C ARG A 69 2.29 17.57 -7.71
N PHE A 70 0.97 17.65 -7.53
CA PHE A 70 0.31 18.65 -6.70
C PHE A 70 0.29 18.29 -5.21
N ARG A 71 0.61 17.04 -4.86
CA ARG A 71 0.45 16.52 -3.49
C ARG A 71 1.70 15.80 -2.96
N LEU A 72 2.79 15.74 -3.72
CA LEU A 72 4.04 15.11 -3.27
C LEU A 72 4.76 15.89 -2.15
N GLU A 73 4.52 17.20 -2.05
CA GLU A 73 5.16 18.11 -1.09
C GLU A 73 4.22 18.56 0.03
N SER A 74 2.95 18.15 -0.03
CA SER A 74 1.87 18.54 0.90
C SER A 74 1.76 17.60 2.09
#